data_AF-A0A4Q6J6Y7-F1
#
_entry.id   AF-A0A4Q6J6Y7-F1
#
_cell.length_a   1.000
_cell.length_b   1.000
_cell.length_c   1.000
_cell.angle_alpha   90.00
_cell.angle_beta   90.00
_cell.angle_gamma   90.00
#
_symmetry.space_group_name_H-M   'P 1'
#
loop_
_entity.id
_entity.type
_entity.pdbx_description
1 polymer ?
#
loop_
_entity_poly.entity_id
_entity_poly.type
_entity_poly.pdbx_seq_one_letter_code
_entity_poly.pdbx_strand_id
1 'polypeptide(L)'
;MKSSLSNSKARNAQAKMRFTCDLLTSINKKQGFDSGIQLGFGLNFDDVLQNIVIGKDSRNVEFAGVILQHQSSGTVLFKAHYIDDVTGKPLSKTYSIKNHGIKVAFLNAVKRRAEFCGYSGPLPVEHLYIPSPDELLSLSVITKGNAWVEEKGIKALLQNNL
;
A
#
# COMPACT_ATOMS: atom_id res chain seq x y z
N MET A 1 -23.11 17.93 26.36
CA MET A 1 -21.95 18.67 25.82
C MET A 1 -20.81 17.70 25.47
N LYS A 2 -20.78 17.13 24.26
CA LYS A 2 -19.66 16.27 23.78
C LYS A 2 -19.31 16.44 22.30
N SER A 3 -20.02 17.30 21.54
CA SER A 3 -19.90 17.38 20.07
C SER A 3 -18.96 18.46 19.52
N SER A 4 -18.60 19.49 20.30
CA SER A 4 -17.76 20.60 19.79
C SER A 4 -16.26 20.28 19.78
N LEU A 5 -15.80 19.49 20.76
CA LEU A 5 -14.40 19.07 20.89
C LEU A 5 -13.96 18.04 19.84
N SER A 6 -14.88 17.21 19.33
CA SER A 6 -14.57 16.28 18.23
C SER A 6 -14.40 17.01 16.90
N ASN A 7 -15.26 18.01 16.65
CA ASN A 7 -15.27 18.76 15.39
C ASN A 7 -14.06 19.69 15.25
N SER A 8 -13.56 20.26 16.36
CA SER A 8 -12.32 21.06 16.35
C SER A 8 -11.09 20.20 16.08
N LYS A 9 -10.99 19.01 16.69
CA LYS A 9 -9.90 18.06 16.44
C LYS A 9 -9.87 17.56 14.99
N ALA A 10 -11.02 17.21 14.43
CA ALA A 10 -11.14 16.77 13.04
C ALA A 10 -10.71 17.87 12.05
N ARG A 11 -11.17 19.11 12.26
CA ARG A 11 -10.77 20.28 11.47
C ARG A 11 -9.27 20.56 11.55
N ASN A 12 -8.67 20.46 12.74
CA ASN A 12 -7.23 20.65 12.91
C ASN A 12 -6.43 19.52 12.24
N ALA A 13 -6.91 18.27 12.25
CA ALA A 13 -6.28 17.17 11.52
C ALA A 13 -6.31 17.40 10.00
N GLN A 14 -7.45 17.84 9.46
CA GLN A 14 -7.58 18.22 8.05
C GLN A 14 -6.65 19.38 7.67
N ALA A 15 -6.55 20.41 8.52
CA ALA A 15 -5.65 21.54 8.29
C ALA A 15 -4.18 21.10 8.28
N LYS A 16 -3.78 20.22 9.20
CA LYS A 16 -2.42 19.64 9.21
C LYS A 16 -2.15 18.82 7.96
N MET A 17 -3.08 17.95 7.56
CA MET A 17 -2.93 17.13 6.35
C MET A 17 -2.82 18.01 5.10
N ARG A 18 -3.70 19.01 4.95
CA ARG A 18 -3.63 19.97 3.84
C ARG A 18 -2.30 20.71 3.83
N PHE A 19 -1.84 21.23 4.97
CA PHE A 19 -0.54 21.88 5.08
C PHE A 19 0.61 20.96 4.66
N THR A 20 0.62 19.71 5.12
CA THR A 20 1.63 18.71 4.72
C THR A 20 1.58 18.44 3.22
N CYS A 21 0.40 18.25 2.63
CA CYS A 21 0.24 18.05 1.18
C CYS A 21 0.71 19.28 0.37
N ASP A 22 0.32 20.48 0.78
CA ASP A 22 0.71 21.73 0.13
C ASP A 22 2.23 21.94 0.21
N LEU A 23 2.83 21.65 1.37
CA LEU A 23 4.27 21.70 1.60
C LEU A 23 5.01 20.69 0.71
N LEU A 24 4.59 19.42 0.71
CA LEU A 24 5.17 18.37 -0.15
C LEU A 24 5.07 18.75 -1.63
N THR A 25 3.92 19.27 -2.06
CA THR A 25 3.71 19.74 -3.45
C THR A 25 4.62 20.92 -3.79
N SER A 26 4.77 21.89 -2.88
CA SER A 26 5.64 23.05 -3.08
C SER A 26 7.11 22.66 -3.15
N ILE A 27 7.56 21.71 -2.31
CA ILE A 27 8.92 21.17 -2.34
C ILE A 27 9.15 20.46 -3.68
N ASN A 28 8.24 19.57 -4.08
CA ASN A 28 8.33 18.86 -5.36
C ASN A 28 8.41 19.82 -6.56
N LYS A 29 7.59 20.88 -6.57
CA LYS A 29 7.59 21.87 -7.67
C LYS A 29 8.89 22.65 -7.81
N LYS A 30 9.59 22.91 -6.70
CA LYS A 30 10.79 23.75 -6.70
C LYS A 30 12.03 22.99 -7.18
N GLN A 31 12.19 21.75 -6.77
CA GLN A 31 13.45 21.02 -6.94
C GLN A 31 13.28 19.54 -7.33
N GLY A 32 12.04 19.07 -7.52
CA GLY A 32 11.71 17.66 -7.41
C GLY A 32 11.89 17.19 -5.97
N PHE A 33 11.46 15.98 -5.65
CA PHE A 33 11.99 15.34 -4.45
C PHE A 33 13.32 14.69 -4.79
N ASP A 34 14.33 14.90 -3.96
CA ASP A 34 15.57 14.15 -4.05
C ASP A 34 15.28 12.69 -3.67
N SER A 35 15.22 11.83 -4.67
CA SER A 35 14.93 10.40 -4.56
C SER A 35 15.96 9.67 -3.70
N GLY A 36 17.16 10.24 -3.51
CA GLY A 36 18.22 9.67 -2.68
C GLY A 36 18.08 9.93 -1.18
N ILE A 37 17.11 10.73 -0.73
CA ILE A 37 16.92 11.05 0.69
C ILE A 37 16.63 9.76 1.47
N GLN A 38 17.48 9.41 2.43
CA GLN A 38 17.23 8.30 3.34
C GLN A 38 16.28 8.71 4.46
N LEU A 39 15.19 7.98 4.60
CA LEU A 39 14.17 8.17 5.64
C LEU A 39 14.42 7.27 6.87
N GLY A 40 15.49 6.47 6.84
CA GLY A 40 15.82 5.49 7.87
C GLY A 40 15.27 4.10 7.56
N PHE A 41 15.72 3.08 8.30
CA PHE A 41 15.33 1.66 8.14
C PHE A 41 15.50 1.09 6.71
N GLY A 42 16.43 1.65 5.93
CA GLY A 42 16.66 1.24 4.55
C GLY A 42 15.62 1.76 3.54
N LEU A 43 14.71 2.64 3.97
CA LEU A 43 13.77 3.34 3.10
C LEU A 43 14.42 4.62 2.57
N ASN A 44 14.34 4.83 1.27
CA ASN A 44 14.63 6.11 0.65
C ASN A 44 13.32 6.80 0.25
N PHE A 45 13.42 8.08 -0.11
CA PHE A 45 12.27 8.87 -0.48
C PHE A 45 11.68 8.44 -1.84
N ASP A 46 12.50 7.89 -2.75
CA ASP A 46 12.00 7.24 -3.95
C ASP A 46 11.07 6.06 -3.63
N ASP A 47 11.37 5.25 -2.61
CA ASP A 47 10.51 4.14 -2.18
C ASP A 47 9.14 4.63 -1.66
N VAL A 48 9.05 5.89 -1.23
CA VAL A 48 7.80 6.53 -0.81
C VAL A 48 7.05 7.16 -1.99
N LEU A 49 7.79 7.67 -2.99
CA LEU A 49 7.23 8.22 -4.23
C LEU A 49 6.73 7.13 -5.17
N GLN A 50 7.50 6.05 -5.26
CA GLN A 50 7.15 4.86 -5.99
C GLN A 50 6.16 4.07 -5.13
N ASN A 51 4.88 4.18 -5.46
CA ASN A 51 3.83 3.38 -4.83
C ASN A 51 4.09 1.87 -4.89
N ILE A 52 5.04 1.41 -5.72
CA ILE A 52 5.40 0.03 -5.97
C ILE A 52 6.90 -0.16 -5.66
N VAL A 53 7.21 -1.05 -4.72
CA VAL A 53 8.59 -1.46 -4.41
C VAL A 53 8.75 -2.93 -4.72
N ILE A 54 9.69 -3.27 -5.61
CA ILE A 54 10.08 -4.65 -5.86
C ILE A 54 11.21 -5.00 -4.87
N GLY A 55 10.96 -5.98 -4.00
CA GLY A 55 11.96 -6.43 -3.03
C GLY A 55 13.25 -6.88 -3.72
N LYS A 56 14.39 -6.80 -3.01
CA LYS A 56 15.73 -7.11 -3.56
C LYS A 56 15.85 -8.50 -4.21
N ASP A 57 15.01 -9.45 -3.81
CA ASP A 57 14.98 -10.81 -4.35
C ASP A 57 13.89 -11.03 -5.41
N SER A 58 13.17 -9.98 -5.81
CA SER A 58 11.99 -10.01 -6.69
C SER A 58 10.87 -10.95 -6.24
N ARG A 59 10.87 -11.41 -4.98
CA ARG A 59 9.86 -12.35 -4.49
C ARG A 59 8.65 -11.66 -3.90
N ASN A 60 8.83 -10.42 -3.45
CA ASN A 60 7.79 -9.60 -2.88
C ASN A 60 7.67 -8.31 -3.67
N VAL A 61 6.43 -7.92 -3.97
CA VAL A 61 6.11 -6.60 -4.47
C VAL A 61 5.26 -5.92 -3.41
N GLU A 62 5.65 -4.73 -3.02
CA GLU A 62 4.92 -3.92 -2.06
C GLU A 62 4.21 -2.77 -2.76
N PHE A 63 2.98 -2.48 -2.33
CA PHE A 63 2.16 -1.38 -2.76
C PHE A 63 1.76 -0.54 -1.56
N ALA A 64 2.17 0.73 -1.48
CA ALA A 64 1.88 1.58 -0.32
C ALA A 64 2.14 0.86 1.03
N GLY A 65 3.23 0.09 1.12
CA GLY A 65 3.64 -0.69 2.30
C GLY A 65 2.85 -1.99 2.57
N VAL A 66 2.04 -2.48 1.63
CA VAL A 66 1.38 -3.80 1.68
C VAL A 66 1.88 -4.75 0.60
N ILE A 67 1.99 -6.04 0.92
CA ILE A 67 2.61 -7.02 0.02
C ILE A 67 1.56 -7.63 -0.92
N LEU A 68 1.85 -7.67 -2.22
CA LEU A 68 1.15 -8.54 -3.15
C LEU A 68 1.63 -9.98 -2.95
N GLN A 69 0.73 -10.84 -2.48
CA GLN A 69 1.03 -12.23 -2.17
C GLN A 69 0.31 -13.17 -3.15
N HIS A 70 1.07 -14.11 -3.70
CA HIS A 70 0.58 -15.20 -4.54
C HIS A 70 0.66 -16.52 -3.78
N GLN A 71 -0.46 -17.21 -3.63
CA GLN A 71 -0.51 -18.57 -3.09
C GLN A 71 -0.33 -19.61 -4.20
N SER A 72 0.16 -20.80 -3.87
CA SER A 72 0.34 -21.90 -4.83
C SER A 72 -0.95 -22.30 -5.56
N SER A 73 -2.11 -22.08 -4.95
CA SER A 73 -3.44 -22.29 -5.53
C SER A 73 -3.81 -21.32 -6.65
N GLY A 74 -3.05 -20.25 -6.88
CA GLY A 74 -3.42 -19.16 -7.79
C GLY A 74 -4.18 -18.01 -7.11
N THR A 75 -4.41 -18.09 -5.80
CA THR A 75 -5.02 -16.98 -5.06
C THR A 75 -4.06 -15.79 -5.02
N VAL A 76 -4.55 -14.61 -5.42
CA VAL A 76 -3.85 -13.33 -5.30
C VAL A 76 -4.45 -12.51 -4.16
N LEU A 77 -3.59 -12.02 -3.27
CA LEU A 77 -3.96 -11.33 -2.04
C LEU A 77 -3.15 -10.06 -1.85
N PHE A 78 -3.72 -9.05 -1.21
CA PHE A 78 -2.94 -8.01 -0.55
C PHE A 78 -2.75 -8.38 0.93
N LYS A 79 -1.52 -8.32 1.41
CA LYS A 79 -1.13 -8.65 2.78
C LYS A 79 -0.62 -7.42 3.51
N ALA A 80 -1.31 -7.03 4.57
CA ALA A 80 -0.74 -6.18 5.61
C ALA A 80 0.23 -7.03 6.44
N HIS A 81 1.48 -6.59 6.57
CA HIS A 81 2.51 -7.26 7.37
C HIS A 81 3.33 -6.25 8.13
N TYR A 82 3.58 -6.49 9.41
CA TYR A 82 4.44 -5.69 10.27
C TYR A 82 5.17 -6.59 11.25
N ILE A 83 6.40 -6.27 11.61
CA ILE A 83 7.05 -6.84 12.78
C ILE A 83 6.89 -5.81 13.90
N ASP A 84 6.21 -6.18 14.98
CA ASP A 84 5.99 -5.29 16.11
C ASP A 84 7.32 -4.96 16.80
N ASP A 85 7.67 -3.68 16.88
CA ASP A 85 8.98 -3.24 17.37
C ASP A 85 9.19 -3.50 18.87
N VAL A 86 8.11 -3.67 19.64
CA VAL A 86 8.16 -3.90 21.09
C VAL A 86 8.30 -5.38 21.40
N THR A 87 7.54 -6.23 20.73
CA THR A 87 7.43 -7.66 21.00
C THR A 87 8.23 -8.52 20.03
N GLY A 88 8.68 -7.96 18.91
CA GLY A 88 9.35 -8.67 17.81
C GLY A 88 8.43 -9.63 17.04
N LYS A 89 7.12 -9.63 17.31
CA LYS A 89 6.19 -10.60 16.73
C LYS A 89 5.63 -10.11 15.39
N PRO A 90 5.47 -11.00 14.40
CA PRO A 90 4.82 -10.63 13.15
C PRO A 90 3.32 -10.45 13.34
N LEU A 91 2.81 -9.27 12.96
CA LEU A 91 1.40 -8.99 12.76
C LEU A 91 1.09 -9.12 11.26
N SER A 92 0.04 -9.88 10.92
CA SER A 92 -0.35 -10.00 9.52
C SER A 92 -1.84 -10.19 9.30
N LYS A 93 -2.33 -9.69 8.16
CA LYS A 93 -3.70 -9.92 7.68
C LYS A 93 -3.75 -9.84 6.17
N THR A 94 -4.54 -10.71 5.55
CA THR A 94 -4.65 -10.82 4.09
C THR A 94 -6.06 -10.50 3.61
N TYR A 95 -6.15 -9.98 2.39
CA TYR A 95 -7.41 -9.65 1.72
C TYR A 95 -7.36 -10.18 0.29
N SER A 96 -8.35 -11.00 -0.08
CA SER A 96 -8.38 -11.63 -1.40
C SER A 96 -8.99 -10.74 -2.47
N ILE A 97 -8.29 -10.61 -3.60
CA ILE A 97 -8.80 -9.90 -4.77
C ILE A 97 -10.09 -10.56 -5.27
N LYS A 98 -10.15 -11.90 -5.30
CA LYS A 98 -11.33 -12.66 -5.73
C LYS A 98 -12.59 -12.36 -4.91
N ASN A 99 -12.43 -12.09 -3.60
CA ASN A 99 -13.57 -11.91 -2.70
C ASN A 99 -13.99 -10.43 -2.55
N HIS A 100 -13.08 -9.50 -2.81
CA HIS A 100 -13.30 -8.08 -2.51
C HIS A 100 -13.19 -7.17 -3.74
N GLY A 101 -12.61 -7.63 -4.85
CA GLY A 101 -12.10 -6.76 -5.90
C GLY A 101 -10.74 -6.15 -5.52
N ILE A 102 -10.00 -5.67 -6.53
CA ILE A 102 -8.65 -5.12 -6.37
C ILE A 102 -8.67 -3.92 -5.41
N LYS A 103 -9.54 -2.94 -5.69
CA LYS A 103 -9.61 -1.69 -4.93
C LYS A 103 -9.89 -1.93 -3.45
N VAL A 104 -10.91 -2.73 -3.13
CA VAL A 104 -11.33 -2.94 -1.74
C VAL A 104 -10.31 -3.81 -0.99
N ALA A 105 -9.78 -4.85 -1.63
CA ALA A 105 -8.72 -5.67 -1.02
C ALA A 105 -7.48 -4.82 -0.68
N PHE A 106 -7.04 -3.99 -1.63
CA PHE A 106 -5.90 -3.11 -1.45
C PHE A 106 -6.12 -2.09 -0.33
N LEU A 107 -7.22 -1.34 -0.37
CA LEU A 107 -7.51 -0.32 0.63
C LEU A 107 -7.66 -0.91 2.04
N ASN A 108 -8.26 -2.09 2.17
CA ASN A 108 -8.39 -2.77 3.47
C ASN A 108 -7.02 -3.26 3.99
N ALA A 109 -6.13 -3.70 3.10
CA ALA A 109 -4.76 -4.03 3.46
C ALA A 109 -4.01 -2.79 3.95
N VAL A 110 -4.07 -1.67 3.23
CA VAL A 110 -3.38 -0.42 3.61
C VAL A 110 -3.88 0.09 4.95
N LYS A 111 -5.21 0.13 5.16
CA LYS A 111 -5.79 0.51 6.46
C LYS A 111 -5.27 -0.35 7.59
N ARG A 112 -5.26 -1.68 7.39
CA ARG A 112 -4.77 -2.62 8.40
C ARG A 112 -3.28 -2.47 8.67
N ARG A 113 -2.48 -2.21 7.63
CA ARG A 113 -1.04 -1.94 7.77
C ARG A 113 -0.80 -0.70 8.61
N ALA A 114 -1.54 0.38 8.36
CA ALA A 114 -1.45 1.60 9.14
C ALA A 114 -1.84 1.39 10.61
N GLU A 115 -2.90 0.60 10.88
CA GLU A 115 -3.27 0.20 12.24
C GLU A 115 -2.12 -0.56 12.94
N PHE A 116 -1.47 -1.50 12.25
CA PHE A 116 -0.30 -2.21 12.81
C PHE A 116 0.86 -1.27 13.13
N CYS A 117 1.06 -0.22 12.32
CA CYS A 117 2.07 0.81 12.59
C CYS A 117 1.64 1.85 13.66
N GLY A 118 0.49 1.68 14.32
CA GLY A 118 0.00 2.61 15.33
C GLY A 118 -0.54 3.94 14.79
N TYR A 119 -0.85 4.03 13.49
CA TYR A 119 -1.45 5.23 12.90
C TYR A 119 -2.88 5.43 13.43
N SER A 120 -3.15 6.60 14.00
CA SER A 120 -4.44 6.93 14.64
C SER A 120 -5.22 8.05 13.96
N GLY A 121 -4.75 8.51 12.79
CA GLY A 121 -5.39 9.57 12.00
C GLY A 121 -6.35 9.05 10.92
N PRO A 122 -7.09 9.95 10.24
CA PRO A 122 -7.78 9.59 9.01
C PRO A 122 -6.77 9.32 7.90
N LEU A 123 -6.81 8.13 7.31
CA LEU A 123 -6.04 7.84 6.10
C LEU A 123 -6.72 8.50 4.89
N PRO A 124 -5.98 9.24 4.05
CA PRO A 124 -6.49 9.83 2.80
C PRO A 124 -6.64 8.75 1.72
N VAL A 125 -7.50 7.77 1.96
CA VAL A 125 -7.67 6.58 1.09
C VAL A 125 -8.20 6.92 -0.30
N GLU A 126 -8.89 8.04 -0.42
CA GLU A 126 -9.37 8.63 -1.67
C GLU A 126 -8.24 9.15 -2.57
N HIS A 127 -7.05 9.38 -2.00
CA HIS A 127 -5.86 9.84 -2.71
C HIS A 127 -4.83 8.73 -2.93
N LEU A 128 -5.12 7.51 -2.48
CA LEU A 128 -4.24 6.37 -2.73
C LEU A 128 -4.35 5.92 -4.18
N TYR A 129 -3.19 5.71 -4.79
CA TYR A 129 -3.09 5.04 -6.08
C TYR A 129 -3.53 3.59 -5.94
N ILE A 130 -4.49 3.17 -6.78
CA ILE A 130 -4.96 1.78 -6.81
C ILE A 130 -4.28 1.10 -7.99
N PRO A 131 -3.56 -0.02 -7.78
CA PRO A 131 -2.91 -0.71 -8.87
C PRO A 131 -3.93 -1.29 -9.84
N SER A 132 -3.65 -1.16 -11.14
CA SER A 132 -4.49 -1.70 -12.21
C SER A 132 -4.30 -3.22 -12.36
N PRO A 133 -5.26 -3.93 -13.00
CA PRO A 133 -5.09 -5.35 -13.33
C PRO A 133 -3.82 -5.64 -14.14
N ASP A 134 -3.46 -4.78 -15.09
CA ASP A 134 -2.32 -4.99 -15.99
C ASP A 134 -0.98 -4.83 -15.26
N GLU A 135 -0.90 -3.90 -14.30
CA GLU A 135 0.25 -3.79 -13.41
C GLU A 135 0.37 -5.01 -12.51
N LEU A 136 -0.73 -5.44 -11.88
CA LEU A 136 -0.75 -6.63 -11.03
C LEU A 136 -0.39 -7.89 -11.84
N LEU A 137 -0.79 -7.98 -13.10
CA LEU A 137 -0.43 -9.07 -14.00
C LEU A 137 1.07 -9.04 -14.31
N SER A 138 1.60 -7.89 -14.72
CA SER A 138 3.03 -7.70 -15.00
C SER A 138 3.89 -8.08 -13.80
N LEU A 139 3.47 -7.69 -12.60
CA LEU A 139 4.16 -8.01 -11.37
C LEU A 139 4.03 -9.49 -10.99
N SER A 140 2.88 -10.12 -11.26
CA SER A 140 2.72 -11.56 -11.09
C SER A 140 3.66 -12.35 -12.02
N VAL A 141 3.90 -11.86 -13.24
CA VAL A 141 4.89 -12.44 -14.16
C VAL A 141 6.30 -12.27 -13.60
N ILE A 142 6.64 -11.10 -13.07
CA ILE A 142 7.96 -10.86 -12.45
C ILE A 142 8.20 -11.80 -11.27
N THR A 143 7.21 -12.02 -10.40
CA THR A 143 7.40 -12.80 -9.17
C THR A 143 7.24 -14.31 -9.35
N LYS A 144 6.42 -14.77 -10.31
CA LYS A 144 6.07 -16.19 -10.49
C LYS A 144 6.35 -16.77 -11.88
N GLY A 145 6.63 -15.92 -12.87
CA GLY A 145 6.86 -16.32 -14.25
C GLY A 145 5.57 -16.51 -15.05
N ASN A 146 5.71 -16.45 -16.39
CA ASN A 146 4.59 -16.55 -17.34
C ASN A 146 3.83 -17.88 -17.23
N ALA A 147 4.54 -19.01 -17.15
CA ALA A 147 3.93 -20.33 -17.12
C ALA A 147 2.96 -20.48 -15.94
N TRP A 148 3.33 -19.98 -14.76
CA TRP A 148 2.46 -20.01 -13.58
C TRP A 148 1.24 -19.09 -13.73
N VAL A 149 1.44 -17.88 -14.28
CA VAL A 149 0.37 -16.91 -14.53
C VAL A 149 -0.68 -17.46 -15.49
N GLU A 150 -0.25 -18.16 -16.53
CA GLU A 150 -1.12 -18.83 -17.50
C GLU A 150 -1.84 -20.03 -16.87
N GLU A 151 -1.09 -20.95 -16.22
CA GLU A 151 -1.64 -22.15 -15.58
C GLU A 151 -2.73 -21.80 -14.55
N LYS A 152 -2.52 -20.74 -13.77
CA LYS A 152 -3.43 -20.32 -12.70
C LYS A 152 -4.51 -19.33 -13.18
N GLY A 153 -4.53 -18.95 -14.45
CA GLY A 153 -5.55 -18.05 -15.01
C GLY A 153 -5.57 -16.66 -14.37
N ILE A 154 -4.41 -16.14 -13.97
CA ILE A 154 -4.30 -14.90 -13.18
C ILE A 154 -4.83 -13.68 -13.94
N LYS A 155 -4.63 -13.63 -15.26
CA LYS A 155 -5.15 -12.55 -16.11
C LYS A 155 -6.68 -12.44 -16.00
N ALA A 156 -7.38 -13.56 -16.15
CA ALA A 156 -8.84 -13.60 -16.03
C ALA A 156 -9.30 -13.24 -14.61
N LEU A 157 -8.59 -13.73 -13.58
CA LEU A 157 -8.88 -13.37 -12.19
C LEU A 157 -8.81 -11.85 -11.97
N LEU A 158 -7.75 -11.19 -12.44
CA LEU A 158 -7.55 -9.76 -12.21
C LEU A 158 -8.56 -8.91 -13.01
N GLN A 159 -8.83 -9.29 -14.26
CA GLN A 159 -9.78 -8.57 -15.12
C GLN A 159 -11.23 -8.65 -14.62
N ASN A 160 -11.61 -9.78 -14.00
CA ASN A 160 -12.96 -9.98 -13.47
C ASN A 160 -13.20 -9.32 -12.09
N ASN A 161 -12.16 -8.72 -11.48
CA ASN A 161 -12.20 -8.22 -10.10
C ASN A 161 -11.76 -6.74 -10.00
N LEU A 162 -12.07 -5.94 -11.02
CA LEU A 162 -11.87 -4.49 -11.05
C LEU A 162 -12.62 -3.76 -9.90
#